data_AF-A0A3D0M8F8-F1
#
_entry.id   AF-A0A3D0M8F8-F1
#
_cell.length_a   1.000
_cell.length_b   1.000
_cell.length_c   1.000
_cell.angle_alpha   90.00
_cell.angle_beta   90.00
_cell.angle_gamma   90.00
#
_symmetry.space_group_name_H-M   'P 1'
#
loop_
_entity.id
_entity.type
_entity.pdbx_description
1 polymer ?
#
loop_
_entity_poly.entity_id
_entity_poly.type
_entity_poly.pdbx_seq_one_letter_code
_entity_poly.pdbx_strand_id
1 'polypeptide(L)' 'MENYLKQDFIVTPSFSDPEGKLSVVSTFYLFMDMAAMQADRMGLGYWHFHSRHLFWLTVKTHLHIY' A
#
# COMPACT_ATOMS: atom_id res chain seq x y z
N MET A 1 -6.89 11.16 16.58
CA MET A 1 -5.95 10.40 15.73
C MET A 1 -6.81 9.46 14.91
N GLU A 2 -6.85 9.62 13.58
CA GLU A 2 -7.63 8.71 12.72
C GLU A 2 -6.86 7.41 12.56
N ASN A 3 -7.41 6.31 13.09
CA ASN A 3 -6.79 4.99 13.07
C ASN A 3 -7.11 4.20 11.78
N TYR A 4 -7.69 4.85 10.79
CA TYR A 4 -8.15 4.21 9.55
C TYR A 4 -7.92 5.13 8.36
N LEU A 5 -7.29 4.59 7.32
CA LEU A 5 -7.12 5.26 6.05
C LEU A 5 -8.18 4.76 5.07
N LYS A 6 -9.00 5.68 4.55
CA LYS A 6 -9.89 5.43 3.42
C LYS A 6 -9.44 6.27 2.23
N GLN A 7 -9.37 5.63 1.07
CA GLN A 7 -9.05 6.31 -0.18
C GLN A 7 -9.79 5.64 -1.33
N ASP A 8 -10.41 6.45 -2.17
CA ASP A 8 -11.01 5.97 -3.41
C ASP A 8 -9.91 5.86 -4.47
N PHE A 9 -9.93 4.78 -5.24
CA PHE A 9 -8.94 4.48 -6.26
C PHE A 9 -9.61 4.06 -7.57
N ILE A 10 -9.12 4.59 -8.69
CA ILE A 10 -9.60 4.21 -10.02
C ILE A 10 -8.74 3.05 -10.52
N VAL A 11 -9.36 1.87 -10.64
CA VAL A 11 -8.71 0.70 -11.23
C VAL A 11 -8.65 0.88 -12.75
N THR A 12 -7.44 1.12 -13.26
CA THR A 12 -7.19 1.17 -14.71
C THR A 12 -6.84 -0.22 -15.27
N PRO A 13 -6.91 -0.44 -16.60
CA PRO A 13 -6.58 -1.74 -17.19
C PRO A 13 -5.17 -2.25 -16.89
N SER A 14 -4.22 -1.37 -16.53
CA SER A 14 -2.86 -1.78 -16.14
C SER A 14 -2.80 -2.54 -14.82
N PHE A 15 -3.86 -2.48 -14.01
CA PHE A 15 -3.96 -3.26 -12.77
C PHE A 15 -4.56 -4.64 -13.00
N SER A 16 -5.07 -4.92 -14.20
CA SER A 16 -5.76 -6.17 -14.51
C SER A 16 -4.80 -7.31 -14.85
N ASP A 17 -5.24 -8.54 -14.59
CA ASP A 17 -4.63 -9.77 -15.07
C ASP A 17 -5.10 -10.11 -16.50
N PRO A 18 -4.56 -11.17 -17.14
CA PRO A 18 -4.99 -11.57 -18.48
C PRO A 18 -6.47 -11.99 -18.60
N GLU A 19 -7.16 -12.29 -17.50
CA GLU A 19 -8.60 -12.60 -17.48
C GLU A 19 -9.46 -11.33 -17.37
N GLY A 20 -8.84 -10.15 -17.28
CA GLY A 20 -9.51 -8.87 -17.09
C GLY A 20 -9.97 -8.62 -15.65
N LYS A 21 -9.55 -9.45 -14.68
CA LYS A 21 -9.82 -9.24 -13.25
C LYS A 21 -8.73 -8.37 -12.64
N LEU A 22 -8.98 -7.81 -11.47
CA LEU A 22 -7.93 -7.12 -10.73
C LEU A 22 -6.84 -8.11 -10.32
N SER A 23 -5.60 -7.86 -10.74
CA SER A 23 -4.46 -8.73 -10.44
C SER A 23 -4.17 -8.76 -8.95
N VAL A 24 -3.81 -9.93 -8.43
CA VAL A 24 -3.38 -10.12 -7.04
C VAL A 24 -2.14 -9.28 -6.73
N VAL A 25 -1.20 -9.21 -7.67
CA VAL A 25 0.04 -8.44 -7.52
C VAL A 25 -0.25 -6.95 -7.49
N SER A 26 -1.09 -6.48 -8.39
CA SER A 26 -1.59 -5.10 -8.43
C SER A 26 -2.30 -4.72 -7.13
N THR A 27 -3.15 -5.62 -6.62
CA THR A 27 -3.84 -5.45 -5.33
C THR A 27 -2.84 -5.31 -4.19
N PHE A 28 -1.82 -6.18 -4.15
CA PHE A 28 -0.76 -6.09 -3.15
C PHE A 28 -0.04 -4.74 -3.16
N TYR A 29 0.35 -4.25 -4.34
CA TYR A 29 1.01 -2.95 -4.45
C TYR A 29 0.12 -1.80 -3.97
N LEU A 30 -1.17 -1.82 -4.29
CA LEU A 30 -2.11 -0.81 -3.79
C LEU A 30 -2.17 -0.78 -2.26
N PHE A 31 -2.21 -1.94 -1.60
CA PHE A 31 -2.18 -2.00 -0.14
C PHE A 31 -0.85 -1.51 0.45
N MET A 32 0.28 -1.77 -0.22
CA MET A 32 1.59 -1.26 0.20
C MET A 32 1.67 0.26 0.07
N ASP A 33 1.15 0.83 -1.01
CA ASP A 33 1.08 2.28 -1.21
C ASP A 33 0.21 2.93 -0.14
N MET A 34 -0.96 2.35 0.17
CA MET A 34 -1.82 2.83 1.26
C MET A 34 -1.13 2.79 2.63
N ALA A 35 -0.38 1.72 2.92
CA ALA A 35 0.38 1.62 4.17
C ALA A 35 1.48 2.70 4.25
N ALA A 36 2.18 2.96 3.14
CA ALA A 36 3.18 4.03 3.06
C ALA A 36 2.54 5.42 3.25
N MET A 37 1.41 5.70 2.60
CA MET A 37 0.66 6.95 2.76
C MET A 37 0.21 7.16 4.21
N GLN A 38 -0.26 6.11 4.88
CA GLN A 38 -0.65 6.19 6.29
C GLN A 38 0.57 6.46 7.18
N ALA A 39 1.69 5.79 6.93
CA ALA A 39 2.93 6.04 7.66
C ALA A 39 3.41 7.49 7.50
N ASP A 40 3.34 8.05 6.28
CA ASP A 40 3.64 9.46 6.01
C ASP A 40 2.74 10.39 6.82
N ARG A 41 1.41 10.14 6.85
CA ARG A 41 0.45 10.93 7.65
C ARG A 41 0.74 10.89 9.15
N MET A 42 1.28 9.78 9.64
CA MET A 42 1.69 9.61 11.03
C MET A 42 3.07 10.23 11.33
N GLY A 43 3.73 10.80 10.32
CA GLY A 43 5.10 11.32 10.44
C GLY A 43 6.15 10.21 10.56
N LEU A 44 5.80 8.97 10.22
CA LEU A 44 6.64 7.76 10.25
C LEU A 44 6.95 7.26 8.82
N GLY A 45 6.92 8.19 7.87
CA GLY A 45 7.11 7.98 6.45
C GLY A 45 8.51 7.56 6.02
N TYR A 46 8.68 7.33 4.72
CA TYR A 46 9.98 6.99 4.14
C TYR A 46 11.06 8.03 4.50
N TRP A 47 10.79 9.32 4.26
CA TRP A 47 11.75 10.40 4.53
C TRP A 47 12.11 10.52 6.03
N HIS A 48 11.14 10.23 6.90
CA HIS A 48 11.38 10.23 8.35
C HIS A 48 12.42 9.18 8.74
N PHE A 49 12.31 7.95 8.24
CA PHE A 49 13.27 6.90 8.57
C PHE A 49 14.57 7.02 7.78
N HIS A 50 14.51 7.43 6.51
CA HIS A 50 15.69 7.56 5.65
C HIS A 50 16.70 8.56 6.23
N SER A 51 16.24 9.71 6.73
CA SER A 51 17.09 10.71 7.40
C SER A 51 17.81 10.19 8.66
N ARG A 52 17.36 9.04 9.19
CA ARG A 52 17.93 8.37 10.37
C ARG A 52 18.68 7.08 10.02
N HIS A 53 18.91 6.81 8.74
CA HIS A 53 19.48 5.55 8.24
C HIS A 53 18.67 4.31 8.65
N LEU A 54 17.35 4.46 8.74
CA LEU A 54 16.41 3.40 9.05
C LEU A 54 15.48 3.16 7.86
N PHE A 55 14.82 2.00 7.84
CA PHE A 55 13.81 1.67 6.84
C PHE A 55 12.74 0.74 7.43
N TRP A 56 11.56 0.74 6.81
CA TRP A 56 10.50 -0.20 7.15
C TRP A 56 10.73 -1.55 6.49
N LEU A 57 10.55 -2.62 7.24
CA LEU A 57 10.52 -3.98 6.71
C LEU A 57 9.10 -4.53 6.81
N THR A 58 8.52 -4.87 5.67
CA THR A 58 7.26 -5.61 5.63
C THR A 58 7.55 -7.08 5.90
N VAL A 59 7.13 -7.58 7.07
CA VAL A 59 7.46 -8.94 7.52
C VAL A 59 6.45 -9.97 7.01
N LYS A 60 5.16 -9.62 6.98
CA LYS A 60 4.09 -10.52 6.56
C LYS A 60 2.93 -9.72 5.99
N THR A 61 2.47 -10.13 4.83
CA THR A 61 1.24 -9.60 4.21
C THR A 61 0.30 -10.76 3.92
N HIS A 62 -0.98 -10.57 4.25
CA HIS A 62 -2.04 -11.53 3.95
C HIS A 62 -3.21 -10.78 3.33
N LEU A 63 -3.59 -11.19 2.12
CA LEU A 63 -4.68 -10.58 1.36
C LEU A 63 -5.76 -11.63 1.15
N HIS A 64 -6.99 -11.28 1.52
CA HIS A 64 -8.17 -12.06 1.20
C HIS A 64 -8.85 -11.42 -0.01
N ILE A 65 -9.00 -12.20 -1.08
CA ILE A 65 -9.66 -11.79 -2.32
C ILE A 65 -10.88 -12.69 -2.48
N TYR A 66 -12.04 -12.09 -2.72
CA TYR A 66 -13.34 -12.76 -2.85
C TYR A 66 -13.83 -12.73 -4.29
#